data_AF-A0A7W0G9J7-F1
#
_entry.id   AF-A0A7W0G9J7-F1
#
_cell.length_a   1.000
_cell.length_b   1.000
_cell.length_c   1.000
_cell.angle_alpha   90.00
_cell.angle_beta   90.00
_cell.angle_gamma   90.00
#
_symmetry.space_group_name_H-M   'P 1'
#
loop_
_entity.id
_entity.type
_entity.pdbx_description
1 polymer ?
#
loop_
_entity_poly.entity_id
_entity_poly.type
_entity_poly.pdbx_seq_one_letter_code
_entity_poly.pdbx_strand_id
1 'polypeptide(L)'
;MSAWTDPLWLAEAHEWIGEQVARLGLDIVGETDQHHIQPWATVLRVPTERGDVYFKANAPALRYEAALVALLAERRPDCVPALHAVDLERGFMLMADAGTRLRELVERERDLSRWLEVLPLYAGL
;
A
#
# COMPACT_ATOMS: atom_id res chain seq x y z
N MET A 1 3.71 -23.41 0.40
CA MET A 1 4.47 -22.19 0.06
C MET A 1 3.46 -21.10 -0.28
N SER A 2 3.67 -19.87 0.18
CA SER A 2 2.78 -18.76 -0.13
C SER A 2 2.93 -18.38 -1.61
N ALA A 3 1.84 -18.02 -2.30
CA ALA A 3 1.91 -17.51 -3.67
C ALA A 3 2.80 -16.26 -3.79
N TRP A 4 2.97 -15.51 -2.69
CA TRP A 4 3.74 -14.26 -2.65
C TRP A 4 5.24 -14.40 -2.81
N THR A 5 5.77 -15.61 -2.63
CA THR A 5 7.20 -15.91 -2.80
C THR A 5 7.47 -16.74 -4.06
N ASP A 6 6.44 -16.97 -4.89
CA ASP A 6 6.61 -17.61 -6.19
C ASP A 6 7.40 -16.66 -7.12
N PRO A 7 8.55 -17.09 -7.66
CA PRO A 7 9.37 -16.24 -8.53
C PRO A 7 8.64 -15.73 -9.78
N LEU A 8 7.72 -16.52 -10.35
CA LEU A 8 6.95 -16.10 -11.52
C LEU A 8 5.96 -15.00 -11.16
N TRP A 9 5.25 -15.18 -10.05
CA TRP A 9 4.33 -14.17 -9.54
C TRP A 9 5.07 -12.87 -9.16
N LEU A 10 6.24 -12.98 -8.52
CA LEU A 10 7.07 -11.82 -8.20
C LEU A 10 7.53 -11.09 -9.46
N ALA A 11 7.94 -11.81 -10.52
CA ALA A 11 8.33 -11.18 -11.78
C ALA A 11 7.16 -10.39 -12.41
N GLU A 12 5.97 -10.98 -12.46
CA GLU A 12 4.75 -10.31 -12.95
C GLU A 12 4.39 -9.08 -12.11
N ALA A 13 4.51 -9.16 -10.78
CA ALA A 13 4.27 -8.05 -9.89
C ALA A 13 5.28 -6.90 -10.12
N HIS A 14 6.58 -7.21 -10.25
CA HIS A 14 7.61 -6.20 -10.51
C HIS A 14 7.46 -5.56 -11.89
N GLU A 15 7.07 -6.31 -12.92
CA GLU A 15 6.77 -5.77 -14.24
C GLU A 15 5.62 -4.77 -14.16
N TRP A 16 4.51 -5.15 -13.52
CA TRP A 16 3.36 -4.26 -13.33
C TRP A 16 3.73 -3.00 -12.53
N ILE A 17 4.51 -3.15 -11.45
CA ILE A 17 5.03 -2.02 -10.65
C ILE A 17 5.85 -1.08 -11.54
N GLY A 18 6.79 -1.61 -12.31
CA GLY A 18 7.64 -0.82 -13.20
C GLY A 18 6.83 -0.02 -14.23
N GLU A 19 5.85 -0.65 -14.86
CA GLU A 19 4.94 0.03 -15.79
C GLU A 19 4.16 1.17 -15.13
N GLN A 20 3.60 0.93 -13.93
CA GLN A 20 2.81 1.95 -13.25
C GLN A 20 3.69 3.11 -12.75
N VAL A 21 4.88 2.83 -12.21
CA VAL A 21 5.83 3.85 -11.80
C VAL A 21 6.29 4.70 -13.00
N ALA A 22 6.61 4.07 -14.14
CA ALA A 22 6.96 4.79 -15.36
C ALA A 22 5.82 5.69 -15.86
N ARG A 23 4.56 5.26 -15.75
CA ARG A 23 3.38 6.10 -16.09
C ARG A 23 3.24 7.33 -15.20
N LEU A 24 3.77 7.30 -13.98
CA LEU A 24 3.84 8.48 -13.09
C LEU A 24 4.99 9.43 -13.44
N GLY A 25 5.81 9.10 -14.45
CA GLY A 25 7.02 9.83 -14.79
C GLY A 25 8.07 9.72 -13.68
N LEU A 26 8.20 8.53 -13.09
CA LEU A 26 9.14 8.21 -12.03
C LEU A 26 10.07 7.09 -12.46
N ASP A 27 11.27 7.10 -11.89
CA ASP A 27 12.19 5.97 -11.91
C ASP A 27 12.29 5.32 -10.53
N ILE A 28 12.43 3.99 -10.53
CA ILE A 28 12.67 3.20 -9.31
C ILE A 28 14.16 3.31 -8.96
N VAL A 29 14.46 3.78 -7.75
CA VAL A 29 15.84 4.01 -7.29
C VAL A 29 16.20 3.08 -6.14
N GLY A 30 16.71 1.90 -6.50
CA GLY A 30 17.17 0.90 -5.54
C GLY A 30 16.27 -0.32 -5.46
N GLU A 31 16.50 -1.14 -4.45
CA GLU A 31 15.84 -2.43 -4.31
C GLU A 31 14.42 -2.29 -3.77
N THR A 32 13.47 -3.00 -4.40
CA THR A 32 12.11 -3.13 -3.92
C THR A 32 12.09 -4.14 -2.76
N ASP A 33 11.53 -3.74 -1.62
CA ASP A 33 11.56 -4.52 -0.38
C ASP A 33 10.19 -5.10 -0.02
N GLN A 34 10.08 -6.43 -0.04
CA GLN A 34 8.89 -7.19 0.35
C GLN A 34 8.86 -7.44 1.88
N HIS A 35 8.65 -6.39 2.66
CA HIS A 35 8.65 -6.46 4.12
C HIS A 35 7.36 -7.02 4.74
N HIS A 36 6.30 -7.24 3.95
CA HIS A 36 5.03 -7.79 4.45
C HIS A 36 4.56 -8.98 3.61
N ILE A 37 4.55 -10.17 4.21
CA ILE A 37 4.03 -11.41 3.61
C ILE A 37 3.07 -12.03 4.61
N GLN A 38 1.79 -12.10 4.27
CA GLN A 38 0.74 -12.73 5.06
C GLN A 38 -0.09 -13.68 4.18
N PRO A 39 -0.81 -14.67 4.73
CA PRO A 39 -1.64 -15.57 3.93
C PRO A 39 -2.68 -14.84 3.05
N TRP A 40 -3.10 -13.64 3.46
CA TRP A 40 -4.15 -12.88 2.80
C TRP A 40 -3.66 -11.71 1.92
N ALA A 41 -2.40 -11.28 2.04
CA ALA A 41 -1.87 -10.16 1.26
C ALA A 41 -0.33 -10.06 1.34
N THR A 42 0.26 -9.30 0.43
CA THR A 42 1.66 -8.84 0.53
C THR A 42 1.79 -7.36 0.18
N VAL A 43 2.80 -6.70 0.75
CA VAL A 43 3.15 -5.31 0.48
C VAL A 43 4.63 -5.22 0.14
N LEU A 44 4.94 -4.50 -0.94
CA LEU A 44 6.28 -4.19 -1.41
C LEU A 44 6.49 -2.67 -1.31
N ARG A 45 7.61 -2.26 -0.71
CA ARG A 45 8.08 -0.87 -0.72
C ARG A 45 8.93 -0.66 -1.97
N VAL A 46 8.58 0.33 -2.78
CA VAL A 46 9.22 0.63 -4.07
C VAL A 46 9.84 2.04 -3.97
N PRO A 47 11.16 2.14 -3.77
CA PRO A 47 11.80 3.46 -3.70
C PRO A 47 11.80 4.14 -5.07
N THR A 48 11.40 5.41 -5.12
CA THR A 48 11.45 6.23 -6.36
C THR A 48 12.21 7.52 -6.12
N GLU A 49 12.57 8.22 -7.20
CA GLU A 49 13.28 9.51 -7.14
C GLU A 49 12.55 10.59 -6.32
N ARG A 50 11.21 10.46 -6.16
CA ARG A 50 10.39 11.42 -5.39
C ARG A 50 9.86 10.83 -4.07
N GLY A 51 10.49 9.77 -3.56
CA GLY A 51 10.09 9.08 -2.34
C GLY A 51 9.50 7.70 -2.62
N ASP A 52 9.14 6.99 -1.55
CA ASP A 52 8.65 5.62 -1.66
C ASP A 52 7.18 5.59 -2.15
N VAL A 53 6.88 4.63 -3.01
CA VAL A 53 5.50 4.17 -3.27
C VAL A 53 5.35 2.74 -2.81
N TYR A 54 4.11 2.32 -2.57
CA TYR A 54 3.81 1.01 -2.01
C TYR A 54 2.90 0.22 -2.94
N PHE A 55 3.36 -0.97 -3.30
CA PHE A 55 2.54 -1.96 -3.99
C PHE A 55 1.88 -2.88 -2.96
N LYS A 56 0.59 -3.14 -3.11
CA LYS A 56 -0.14 -4.14 -2.32
C LYS A 56 -0.87 -5.09 -3.26
N ALA A 57 -0.73 -6.39 -3.00
CA ALA A 57 -1.51 -7.45 -3.63
C ALA A 57 -2.36 -8.16 -2.59
N ASN A 58 -3.60 -8.48 -2.97
CA ASN A 58 -4.56 -9.19 -2.12
C ASN A 58 -4.73 -10.64 -2.60
N ALA A 59 -4.94 -11.58 -1.67
CA ALA A 59 -5.29 -12.95 -1.99
C ALA A 59 -6.58 -13.01 -2.84
N PRO A 60 -6.81 -14.07 -3.64
CA PRO A 60 -8.00 -14.19 -4.47
C PRO A 60 -9.33 -13.91 -3.76
N ALA A 61 -9.46 -14.40 -2.52
CA ALA A 61 -10.65 -14.19 -1.69
C ALA A 61 -10.88 -12.73 -1.25
N LEU A 62 -9.86 -11.87 -1.34
CA LEU A 62 -9.86 -10.47 -0.93
C LEU A 62 -9.57 -9.50 -2.09
N ARG A 63 -9.65 -9.94 -3.35
CA ARG A 63 -9.40 -9.05 -4.51
C ARG A 63 -10.31 -7.82 -4.54
N TYR A 64 -11.53 -7.96 -3.99
CA TYR A 64 -12.49 -6.85 -3.88
C TYR A 64 -11.95 -5.67 -3.06
N GLU A 65 -10.95 -5.86 -2.21
CA GLU A 65 -10.28 -4.79 -1.46
C GLU A 65 -9.76 -3.69 -2.40
N ALA A 66 -9.26 -4.05 -3.59
CA ALA A 66 -8.81 -3.07 -4.57
C ALA A 66 -9.96 -2.14 -5.03
N ALA A 67 -11.14 -2.71 -5.29
CA ALA A 67 -12.32 -1.92 -5.65
C ALA A 67 -12.85 -1.10 -4.47
N LEU A 68 -12.85 -1.68 -3.26
CA LEU A 68 -13.29 -1.00 -2.04
C LEU A 68 -12.40 0.21 -1.72
N VAL A 69 -11.09 0.04 -1.75
CA VAL A 69 -10.15 1.15 -1.49
C VAL A 69 -10.24 2.20 -2.58
N ALA A 70 -10.45 1.82 -3.84
CA ALA A 70 -10.70 2.79 -4.92
C ALA A 70 -11.96 3.63 -4.67
N LEU A 71 -13.06 3.01 -4.24
CA LEU A 71 -14.28 3.71 -3.85
C LEU A 71 -14.04 4.63 -2.64
N LEU A 72 -13.28 4.18 -1.64
CA LEU A 72 -12.92 5.00 -0.49
C LEU A 72 -12.04 6.19 -0.89
N ALA A 73 -11.11 6.02 -1.82
CA ALA A 73 -10.28 7.11 -2.32
C ALA A 73 -11.11 8.20 -3.02
N GLU A 74 -12.18 7.82 -3.72
CA GLU A 74 -13.10 8.79 -4.34
C GLU A 74 -13.96 9.52 -3.29
N ARG A 75 -14.46 8.81 -2.27
CA ARG A 75 -15.44 9.35 -1.32
C ARG A 75 -14.83 10.00 -0.09
N ARG A 76 -13.71 9.48 0.38
CA ARG A 76 -12.99 9.83 1.61
C ARG A 76 -11.47 9.76 1.38
N PRO A 77 -10.92 10.60 0.49
CA PRO A 77 -9.48 10.63 0.19
C PRO A 77 -8.62 10.96 1.43
N ASP A 78 -9.22 11.52 2.48
CA ASP A 78 -8.62 11.80 3.78
C ASP A 78 -8.34 10.54 4.63
N CYS A 79 -8.94 9.39 4.26
CA CYS A 79 -8.93 8.17 5.07
C CYS A 79 -8.13 7.01 4.49
N VAL A 80 -7.64 7.14 3.24
CA VAL A 80 -6.82 6.13 2.57
C VAL A 80 -5.64 6.80 1.86
N PRO A 81 -4.50 6.10 1.70
CA PRO A 81 -3.42 6.61 0.88
C PRO A 81 -3.88 6.85 -0.56
N ALA A 82 -3.33 7.87 -1.21
CA ALA A 82 -3.63 8.16 -2.61
C ALA A 82 -3.29 6.94 -3.47
N LEU A 83 -4.24 6.48 -4.28
CA LEU A 83 -4.03 5.41 -5.25
C LEU A 83 -3.45 5.98 -6.53
N HIS A 84 -2.27 5.50 -6.92
CA HIS A 84 -1.64 5.84 -8.19
C HIS A 84 -2.11 4.94 -9.33
N ALA A 85 -2.36 3.66 -9.03
CA ALA A 85 -2.88 2.69 -9.98
C ALA A 85 -3.61 1.56 -9.26
N VAL A 86 -4.59 0.96 -9.93
CA VAL A 86 -5.37 -0.17 -9.40
C VAL A 86 -5.61 -1.17 -10.52
N ASP A 87 -5.42 -2.45 -10.23
CA ASP A 87 -5.86 -3.55 -11.08
C ASP A 87 -6.93 -4.36 -10.33
N LEU A 88 -8.18 -4.21 -10.76
CA LEU A 88 -9.34 -4.82 -10.08
C LEU A 88 -9.41 -6.33 -10.26
N GLU A 89 -8.88 -6.87 -11.36
CA GLU A 89 -8.93 -8.30 -11.66
C GLU A 89 -7.90 -9.06 -10.82
N ARG A 90 -6.70 -8.51 -10.69
CA ARG A 90 -5.60 -9.07 -9.89
C ARG A 90 -5.68 -8.67 -8.42
N GLY A 91 -6.42 -7.61 -8.09
CA GLY A 91 -6.49 -7.04 -6.74
C GLY A 91 -5.21 -6.30 -6.35
N PHE A 92 -4.52 -5.71 -7.33
CA PHE A 92 -3.28 -4.95 -7.11
C PHE A 92 -3.59 -3.47 -6.91
N MET A 93 -2.79 -2.82 -6.06
CA MET A 93 -2.83 -1.37 -5.84
C MET A 93 -1.40 -0.84 -5.77
N LEU A 94 -1.14 0.27 -6.46
CA LEU A 94 0.03 1.11 -6.24
C LEU A 94 -0.43 2.37 -5.51
N MET A 95 0.20 2.67 -4.38
CA MET A 95 -0.27 3.67 -3.43
C MET A 95 0.88 4.60 -3.05
N ALA A 96 0.54 5.84 -2.70
CA ALA A 96 1.47 6.75 -2.04
C ALA A 96 1.90 6.21 -0.67
N ASP A 97 3.02 6.72 -0.15
CA ASP A 97 3.39 6.51 1.25
C ASP A 97 2.29 7.04 2.20
N ALA A 98 1.91 6.21 3.17
CA ALA A 98 0.93 6.55 4.21
C ALA A 98 1.56 7.26 5.42
N GLY A 99 2.88 7.43 5.43
CA GLY A 99 3.63 8.10 6.47
C GLY A 99 3.95 7.20 7.67
N THR A 100 4.32 7.83 8.79
CA THR A 100 4.78 7.11 9.98
C THR A 100 3.60 6.47 10.72
N ARG A 101 3.75 5.20 11.11
CA ARG A 101 2.69 4.48 11.83
C ARG A 101 2.47 5.11 13.20
N LEU A 102 1.21 5.25 13.62
CA LEU A 102 0.87 5.85 14.91
C LEU A 102 1.59 5.17 16.09
N ARG A 103 1.75 3.83 16.06
CA ARG A 103 2.49 3.09 17.10
C ARG A 103 3.95 3.55 17.25
N GLU A 104 4.61 3.87 16.14
CA GLU A 104 6.02 4.30 16.13
C GLU A 104 6.14 5.72 16.70
N LEU A 105 5.19 6.60 16.38
CA LEU A 105 5.12 7.94 16.96
C LEU A 105 4.90 7.88 18.47
N VAL A 106 3.97 7.04 18.93
CA VAL A 106 3.66 6.85 20.36
C VAL A 106 4.85 6.29 21.11
N GLU A 107 5.54 5.29 20.58
CA GLU A 107 6.74 4.71 21.20
C GLU A 107 7.87 5.73 21.31
N ARG A 108 8.12 6.48 20.23
CA ARG A 108 9.18 7.50 20.18
C ARG A 108 8.92 8.66 21.14
N GLU A 109 7.69 9.15 21.16
CA GLU A 109 7.32 10.37 21.90
C GLU A 109 6.83 10.08 23.31
N ARG A 110 6.51 8.81 23.59
CA ARG A 110 5.93 8.34 24.86
C ARG A 110 4.64 9.09 25.24
N ASP A 111 3.85 9.41 24.23
CA ASP A 111 2.63 10.20 24.34
C ASP A 111 1.46 9.54 23.60
N LEU A 112 0.32 9.46 24.27
CA LEU A 112 -0.93 8.90 23.74
C LEU A 112 -1.90 9.99 23.25
N SER A 113 -1.56 11.28 23.36
CA SER A 113 -2.45 12.39 23.01
C SER A 113 -3.00 12.28 21.59
N ARG A 114 -2.20 11.79 20.63
CA ARG A 114 -2.64 11.53 19.25
C ARG A 114 -3.75 10.48 19.13
N TRP A 115 -3.81 9.49 20.01
CA TRP A 115 -4.92 8.53 20.01
C TRP A 115 -6.25 9.22 20.34
N LEU A 116 -6.22 10.21 21.23
CA LEU A 116 -7.42 10.98 21.60
C LEU A 116 -7.94 11.81 20.42
N GLU A 117 -7.07 12.21 19.50
CA GLU A 117 -7.44 12.91 18.26
C GLU A 117 -7.99 11.94 17.19
N VAL A 118 -7.42 10.73 17.07
CA VAL A 118 -7.78 9.76 16.02
C VAL A 118 -9.06 8.98 16.33
N LEU A 119 -9.30 8.61 17.60
CA LEU A 119 -10.44 7.77 17.97
C LEU A 119 -11.82 8.37 17.60
N PRO A 120 -12.09 9.69 17.79
CA PRO A 120 -13.33 10.30 17.34
C PRO A 120 -13.50 10.26 15.81
N LEU A 121 -12.41 10.42 15.06
CA LEU A 121 -12.44 10.33 13.60
C LEU A 121 -12.81 8.92 13.15
N TYR A 122 -12.23 7.89 13.79
CA TYR A 122 -12.59 6.50 13.53
C TYR A 122 -14.06 6.20 13.82
N ALA A 123 -14.60 6.72 14.93
CA ALA A 123 -16.01 6.52 15.27
C ALA A 123 -16.99 7.26 14.35
N GLY A 124 -16.52 8.24 13.58
CA GLY A 124 -17.31 8.99 12.60
C GLY A 124 -17.19 8.50 11.16
N LEU A 125 -16.42 7.43 10.91
CA LEU A 125 -16.35 6.70 9.64
C LEU A 125 -17.46 5.65 9.54
#